data_AF-K1S7I0-F1
#
_entry.id   AF-K1S7I0-F1
#
_cell.length_a   1.000
_cell.length_b   1.000
_cell.length_c   1.000
_cell.angle_alpha   90.00
_cell.angle_beta   90.00
_cell.angle_gamma   90.00
#
_symmetry.space_group_name_H-M   'P 1'
#
loop_
_entity.id
_entity.type
_entity.pdbx_description
1 polymer ?
#
loop_
_entity_poly.entity_id
_entity_poly.type
_entity_poly.pdbx_seq_one_letter_code
_entity_poly.pdbx_strand_id
1 'polypeptide(L)' 'MNHPAKILVIIPCYNEEANIVSTVERLRATCPQVDFLIINDCSTDRS' A
#
# COMPACT_ATOMS: atom_id res chain seq x y z
N MET A 1 -16.95 13.49 -21.08
CA MET A 1 -16.05 13.96 -19.99
C MET A 1 -15.18 12.79 -19.58
N ASN A 2 -13.85 12.90 -19.67
CA ASN A 2 -12.95 11.85 -19.19
C ASN A 2 -12.95 11.90 -17.66
N HIS A 3 -13.49 10.88 -17.01
CA HIS A 3 -13.29 10.71 -15.58
C HIS A 3 -11.82 10.34 -15.34
N PRO A 4 -11.13 10.95 -14.37
CA PRO A 4 -9.80 10.50 -13.99
C PRO A 4 -9.87 9.00 -13.63
N ALA A 5 -8.90 8.23 -14.12
CA ALA A 5 -8.84 6.80 -13.85
C ALA A 5 -8.75 6.57 -12.33
N LYS A 6 -9.67 5.75 -11.80
CA LYS A 6 -9.63 5.33 -10.39
C LYS A 6 -8.62 4.20 -10.27
N ILE A 7 -7.58 4.42 -9.48
CA ILE A 7 -6.49 3.47 -9.26
C ILE A 7 -6.56 2.99 -7.81
N LEU A 8 -6.54 1.67 -7.64
CA LEU A 8 -6.34 1.02 -6.35
C LEU A 8 -4.99 0.29 -6.37
N VAL A 9 -4.10 0.65 -5.44
CA VAL A 9 -2.82 -0.04 -5.27
C VAL A 9 -2.99 -1.20 -4.29
N ILE A 10 -2.68 -2.41 -4.72
CA ILE A 10 -2.70 -3.60 -3.86
C ILE A 10 -1.26 -3.90 -3.42
N ILE A 11 -1.04 -4.00 -2.11
CA ILE A 11 0.26 -4.26 -1.50
C ILE A 11 0.17 -5.58 -0.73
N PRO A 12 0.66 -6.70 -1.29
CA PRO A 12 0.85 -7.91 -0.49
C PRO A 12 1.94 -7.67 0.56
N CYS A 13 1.73 -8.18 1.75
CA CYS A 13 2.58 -7.97 2.92
C CYS A 13 2.85 -9.31 3.61
N TYR A 14 4.06 -9.85 3.45
CA TYR A 14 4.53 -11.03 4.16
C TYR A 14 5.86 -10.72 4.85
N ASN A 15 5.85 -10.67 6.18
CA ASN A 15 7.03 -10.40 7.00
C ASN A 15 7.76 -9.07 6.67
N GLU A 16 7.01 -7.98 6.53
CA GLU A 16 7.50 -6.63 6.19
C GLU A 16 7.50 -5.66 7.40
N GLU A 17 7.60 -6.13 8.66
CA GLU A 17 7.56 -5.28 9.87
C GLU A 17 8.58 -4.14 9.79
N ALA A 18 9.74 -4.39 9.18
CA ALA A 18 10.80 -3.41 8.99
C ALA A 18 10.53 -2.35 7.90
N ASN A 19 9.64 -2.63 6.94
CA ASN A 19 9.52 -1.85 5.70
C ASN A 19 8.11 -1.28 5.47
N ILE A 20 7.06 -1.91 5.99
CA ILE A 20 5.67 -1.60 5.64
C ILE A 20 5.33 -0.14 5.92
N VAL A 21 5.79 0.43 7.03
CA VAL A 21 5.61 1.84 7.38
C VAL A 21 6.23 2.75 6.32
N SER A 22 7.52 2.55 6.01
CA SER A 22 8.23 3.39 5.03
C SER A 22 7.62 3.28 3.62
N THR A 23 7.08 2.12 3.28
CA THR A 23 6.42 1.86 1.99
C THR A 23 5.11 2.62 1.89
N VAL A 24 4.27 2.56 2.93
CA VAL A 24 2.99 3.26 2.99
C VAL A 24 3.19 4.78 3.03
N GLU A 25 4.15 5.27 3.81
CA GLU A 25 4.45 6.71 3.88
C GLU A 25 4.93 7.24 2.53
N ARG A 26 5.84 6.52 1.86
CA ARG A 26 6.31 6.88 0.52
C ARG A 26 5.18 6.89 -0.50
N LEU A 27 4.28 5.89 -0.47
CA LEU A 27 3.13 5.83 -1.36
C LEU A 27 2.19 7.02 -1.14
N ARG A 28 1.84 7.32 0.12
CA ARG A 28 1.01 8.48 0.48
C ARG A 28 1.62 9.79 0.02
N ALA A 29 2.94 9.96 0.16
CA ALA A 29 3.64 11.17 -0.24
C ALA A 29 3.74 11.32 -1.78
N THR A 30 3.95 10.22 -2.49
CA THR A 30 4.21 10.23 -3.95
C THR A 30 2.91 10.23 -4.76
N CYS A 31 1.89 9.54 -4.28
CA CYS A 31 0.62 9.33 -4.97
C CYS A 31 -0.57 9.63 -4.02
N PRO A 32 -0.77 10.88 -3.56
CA PRO A 32 -1.82 11.22 -2.60
C PRO A 32 -3.26 11.00 -3.12
N GLN A 33 -3.42 10.79 -4.43
CA GLN A 33 -4.71 10.63 -5.11
C GLN A 33 -5.20 9.18 -5.23
N VAL A 34 -4.38 8.18 -4.87
CA VAL A 34 -4.74 6.77 -5.04
C VAL A 34 -5.22 6.16 -3.73
N ASP A 35 -6.20 5.27 -3.82
CA ASP A 35 -6.54 4.38 -2.73
C ASP A 35 -5.54 3.23 -2.69
N PHE A 36 -5.33 2.64 -1.51
CA PHE A 36 -4.49 1.45 -1.38
C PHE A 36 -5.05 0.45 -0.38
N LEU A 37 -4.81 -0.83 -0.65
CA LEU A 37 -5.17 -1.97 0.18
C LEU A 37 -3.92 -2.79 0.47
N ILE A 38 -3.57 -2.92 1.74
CA ILE A 38 -2.51 -3.81 2.20
C ILE A 38 -3.15 -5.15 2.55
N ILE A 39 -2.62 -6.22 2.00
CA ILE A 39 -3.09 -7.58 2.24
C ILE A 39 -2.01 -8.30 3.04
N ASN A 40 -2.29 -8.56 4.32
CA ASN A 40 -1.43 -9.44 5.12
C ASN A 40 -1.51 -10.87 4.56
N ASP A 41 -0.42 -11.37 4.00
CA ASP A 41 -0.28 -12.67 3.36
C ASP A 41 0.23 -13.71 4.36
N CYS A 42 -0.50 -13.88 5.46
CA CYS A 42 -0.15 -14.79 6.56
C CYS A 42 1.23 -14.51 7.18
N SER A 43 1.57 -13.23 7.38
CA SER A 43 2.79 -12.83 8.10
C SER A 43 2.90 -13.52 9.46
N THR A 44 4.14 -13.86 9.80
CA THR A 44 4.52 -14.45 11.09
C THR A 44 5.20 -13.46 12.01
N ASP A 45 5.56 -12.28 11.49
CA ASP A 45 6.04 -11.12 12.25
C ASP A 45 4.88 -10.16 12.62
N ARG A 46 5.19 -8.91 12.98
CA ARG A 46 4.17 -7.91 13.39
C ARG A 46 3.80 -6.91 12.29
N SER A 47 3.86 -7.32 11.03
CA SER A 47 3.41 -6.51 9.88
C SER A 47 1.92 -6.16 9.89
#